data_AF-A0A358SUW1-F1
#
_entry.id   AF-A0A358SUW1-F1
#
_cell.length_a   1.000
_cell.length_b   1.000
_cell.length_c   1.000
_cell.angle_alpha   90.00
_cell.angle_beta   90.00
_cell.angle_gamma   90.00
#
_symmetry.space_group_name_H-M   'P 1'
#
loop_
_entity.id
_entity.type
_entity.pdbx_description
1 polymer ?
#
loop_
_entity_poly.entity_id
_entity_poly.type
_entity_poly.pdbx_seq_one_letter_code
_entity_poly.pdbx_strand_id
1 'polypeptide(L)' 'EVEAALDDTNLQRLLGIFTELRETSQLIIVTHQKRTMEIADTLYGISMRGDGVSTVISQRLRERATA' A
#
# COMPACT_ATOMS: atom_id res chain seq x y z
N GLU A 1 -1.87 4.66 -7.99
CA GLU A 1 -3.15 4.58 -8.70
C GLU A 1 -3.03 4.17 -10.18
N VAL A 2 -1.85 3.75 -10.66
CA VAL A 2 -1.71 3.15 -12.00
C VAL A 2 -2.52 1.84 -12.08
N GLU A 3 -2.67 1.17 -10.94
CA GLU A 3 -3.44 -0.06 -10.76
C GLU A 3 -4.96 0.09 -10.97
N ALA A 4 -5.51 1.31 -10.92
CA ALA A 4 -6.96 1.54 -11.08
C ALA A 4 -7.45 1.25 -12.50
N ALA A 5 -6.55 1.25 -13.50
CA ALA A 5 -6.85 0.94 -14.88
C ALA A 5 -6.57 -0.53 -15.27
N LEU A 6 -6.12 -1.36 -14.32
CA LEU A 6 -5.73 -2.74 -14.58
C LEU A 6 -6.86 -3.73 -14.28
N ASP A 7 -6.95 -4.77 -15.10
CA ASP A 7 -7.74 -5.97 -14.75
C ASP A 7 -7.07 -6.79 -13.63
N ASP A 8 -7.82 -7.74 -13.09
CA ASP A 8 -7.37 -8.61 -11.98
C ASP A 8 -6.06 -9.36 -12.26
N THR A 9 -5.84 -9.79 -13.51
CA THR A 9 -4.66 -10.57 -13.88
C THR A 9 -3.42 -9.68 -13.90
N ASN A 10 -3.54 -8.50 -14.50
CA ASN A 10 -2.48 -7.51 -14.56
C ASN A 10 -2.18 -6.90 -13.18
N LEU A 11 -3.20 -6.71 -12.35
CA LEU A 11 -3.04 -6.33 -10.95
C LEU A 11 -2.18 -7.36 -10.20
N GLN A 12 -2.47 -8.66 -10.35
CA GLN A 12 -1.68 -9.70 -9.65
C GLN A 12 -0.21 -9.72 -10.09
N ARG A 13 0.07 -9.53 -11.39
CA ARG A 13 1.45 -9.39 -11.89
C ARG A 13 2.15 -8.18 -11.29
N LEU A 14 1.46 -7.03 -11.23
CA LEU A 14 1.99 -5.81 -10.63
C LEU A 14 2.34 -6.00 -9.15
N LEU A 15 1.49 -6.68 -8.39
CA LEU A 15 1.75 -7.00 -6.98
C LEU A 15 2.99 -7.89 -6.80
N GLY A 16 3.22 -8.83 -7.73
CA GLY A 16 4.45 -9.64 -7.78
C GLY A 16 5.69 -8.76 -7.95
N ILE A 17 5.66 -7.84 -8.91
CA ILE A 17 6.76 -6.89 -9.15
C ILE A 17 7.04 -6.03 -7.91
N PHE A 18 6.00 -5.53 -7.23
CA PHE A 18 6.19 -4.77 -5.98
C PHE A 18 6.85 -5.62 -4.89
N THR A 19 6.55 -6.92 -4.84
CA THR A 19 7.12 -7.86 -3.87
C THR A 19 8.58 -8.19 -4.16
N GLU A 20 9.01 -8.14 -5.42
CA GLU A 20 10.43 -8.29 -5.77
C GLU A 20 11.21 -6.99 -5.55
N LEU A 21 10.65 -5.85 -5.98
CA LEU A 21 11.31 -4.55 -5.87
C LEU A 21 11.56 -4.12 -4.43
N ARG A 22 10.64 -4.43 -3.51
CA ARG A 22 10.79 -4.11 -2.08
C ARG A 22 12.01 -4.74 -1.41
N GLU A 23 12.55 -5.83 -1.95
CA GLU A 23 13.74 -6.49 -1.39
C GLU A 23 15.00 -5.64 -1.60
N THR A 24 14.99 -4.75 -2.58
CA THR A 24 16.15 -3.94 -2.97
C THR A 24 15.92 -2.44 -2.87
N SER A 25 14.66 -2.00 -2.81
CA SER A 25 14.29 -0.58 -2.85
C SER A 25 13.13 -0.25 -1.92
N GLN A 26 13.17 0.92 -1.31
CA GLN A 26 12.03 1.45 -0.56
C GLN A 26 10.95 1.93 -1.54
N LEU A 27 9.76 1.35 -1.42
CA LEU A 27 8.60 1.71 -2.23
C LEU A 27 7.60 2.53 -1.41
N ILE A 28 7.19 3.68 -1.95
CA ILE A 28 6.07 4.49 -1.43
C ILE A 28 4.97 4.45 -2.49
N ILE A 29 3.82 3.89 -2.14
CA ILE A 29 2.71 3.66 -3.06
C ILE A 29 1.48 4.39 -2.53
N VAL A 30 0.86 5.21 -3.37
CA VAL A 30 -0.45 5.85 -3.11
C VAL A 30 -1.52 5.08 -3.86
N THR A 31 -2.44 4.46 -3.12
CA THR A 31 -3.46 3.57 -3.65
C THR A 31 -4.69 3.52 -2.75
N HIS A 32 -5.86 3.28 -3.36
CA HIS A 32 -7.08 2.86 -2.68
C HIS A 32 -7.43 1.38 -2.96
N GLN A 33 -6.56 0.65 -3.66
CA GLN A 33 -6.81 -0.73 -4.08
C GLN A 33 -6.46 -1.72 -2.95
N LYS A 34 -7.46 -2.48 -2.49
CA LYS A 34 -7.33 -3.37 -1.31
C LYS A 34 -6.18 -4.37 -1.43
N ARG A 35 -6.07 -5.05 -2.58
CA ARG A 35 -5.01 -6.05 -2.81
C ARG A 35 -3.60 -5.44 -2.75
N THR A 36 -3.43 -4.17 -3.16
CA THR A 36 -2.16 -3.45 -3.05
C THR A 36 -1.86 -3.04 -1.61
N MET A 37 -2.89 -2.64 -0.85
CA MET A 37 -2.76 -2.35 0.58
C MET A 37 -2.38 -3.59 1.40
N GLU A 38 -2.92 -4.76 1.06
CA GLU A 38 -2.70 -6.02 1.78
C GLU A 38 -1.24 -6.49 1.78
N ILE A 39 -0.46 -6.16 0.75
CA ILE A 39 0.96 -6.58 0.64
C ILE A 39 1.94 -5.60 1.29
N ALA A 40 1.47 -4.43 1.75
CA ALA A 40 2.29 -3.38 2.33
C ALA A 40 2.81 -3.73 3.72
N ASP A 41 3.98 -3.19 4.10
CA ASP A 41 4.50 -3.31 5.47
C ASP A 41 3.80 -2.38 6.45
N THR A 42 3.48 -1.18 5.98
CA THR A 42 2.89 -0.10 6.76
C THR A 42 1.90 0.63 5.87
N LEU A 43 0.71 0.89 6.42
CA LEU A 43 -0.30 1.72 5.81
C LEU A 43 -0.28 3.10 6.46
N TYR A 44 -0.33 4.14 5.63
CA TYR A 44 -0.55 5.51 6.03
C TYR A 44 -1.90 5.96 5.47
N GLY A 45 -2.93 5.95 6.31
CA GLY A 45 -4.25 6.47 5.99
C GLY A 45 -4.27 8.00 6.13
N ILE A 46 -4.74 8.69 5.11
CA ILE A 46 -4.97 10.13 5.13
C ILE A 46 -6.48 10.36 5.34
N SER A 47 -6.83 11.10 6.38
CA SER A 47 -8.21 11.52 6.64
C SER A 47 -8.27 13.03 6.69
N MET A 48 -9.25 13.63 5.99
CA MET A 48 -9.51 15.06 6.07
C MET A 48 -10.74 15.32 6.93
N ARG A 49 -10.63 16.29 7.83
CA ARG A 49 -11.79 16.86 8.52
C ARG A 49 -12.35 18.04 7.70
N GLY A 50 -13.54 18.51 8.07
CA GLY A 50 -14.23 19.59 7.34
C GLY A 50 -13.53 20.96 7.37
N ASP A 51 -12.41 21.09 8.09
CA ASP A 51 -11.54 22.26 8.15
C ASP A 51 -10.45 22.27 7.05
N GLY A 52 -10.41 21.24 6.19
CA GLY A 52 -9.43 21.14 5.11
C GLY A 52 -8.03 20.71 5.59
N VAL A 53 -7.88 20.34 6.86
CA VAL A 53 -6.61 19.85 7.41
C VAL A 53 -6.58 18.32 7.35
N SER A 54 -5.56 17.79 6.69
CA SER A 54 -5.30 16.35 6.62
C SER A 54 -4.64 15.85 7.91
N THR A 55 -5.21 14.81 8.50
CA THR A 55 -4.62 14.02 9.59
C THR A 55 -4.12 12.69 9.04
N VAL A 56 -2.95 12.25 9.51
CA VAL A 56 -2.35 10.98 9.11
C VAL A 56 -2.55 9.95 10.22
N ILE A 57 -3.00 8.75 9.85
CA ILE A 57 -3.10 7.57 10.71
C ILE A 57 -2.16 6.53 10.13
N SER A 58 -1.26 5.98 10.94
CA SER A 58 -0.33 4.93 10.51
C SER A 58 -0.64 3.61 11.20
N GLN A 59 -0.48 2.53 10.46
CA GLN A 59 -0.58 1.17 10.98
C GLN A 59 0.51 0.31 10.35
N ARG A 60 1.31 -0.35 11.18
CA ARG A 60 2.22 -1.40 10.71
C ARG A 60 1.42 -2.69 10.57
N LEU A 61 1.39 -3.26 9.37
CA LEU A 61 0.62 -4.48 9.09
C LEU A 61 1.39 -5.75 9.45
N ARG A 62 2.73 -5.68 9.43
CA ARG A 62 3.58 -6.80 9.83
C ARG A 62 4.07 -6.61 11.27
N GLU A 63 3.41 -7.28 12.20
CA GLU A 63 4.14 -7.88 13.33
C GLU A 63 4.90 -9.07 12.75
N ARG A 64 6.22 -8.95 12.67
CA ARG A 64 7.05 -10.15 12.71
C ARG A 64 6.75 -10.78 14.07
N ALA A 65 5.99 -11.88 14.10
CA ALA A 65 6.08 -12.83 15.19
C ALA A 65 7.55 -13.27 15.25
N THR A 66 8.32 -12.59 16.08
CA THR A 66 9.67 -13.01 16.46
C THR A 66 9.55 -13.95 17.64
N ALA A 67 10.19 -15.12 17.47
CA ALA A 67 10.41 -16.24 18.39
C ALA A 67 9.29 -17.29 18.42
#